data_AF-A0A8T4NRY7-F1
#
_entry.id   AF-A0A8T4NRY7-F1
#
_cell.length_a   1.000
_cell.length_b   1.000
_cell.length_c   1.000
_cell.angle_alpha   90.00
_cell.angle_beta   90.00
_cell.angle_gamma   90.00
#
_symmetry.space_group_name_H-M   'P 1'
#
loop_
_entity.id
_entity.type
_entity.pdbx_description
1 polymer ?
#
loop_
_entity_poly.entity_id
_entity_poly.type
_entity_poly.pdbx_seq_one_letter_code
_entity_poly.pdbx_strand_id
1 'polypeptide(L)' 'MGKKEIKMFECKCERCGHEWITRTEEAPIVCPKCKSPYWDKPLNNNRGK' A
#
# COMPACT_ATOMS: atom_id res chain seq x y z
N MET A 1 -7.42 0.20 -31.45
CA MET A 1 -7.91 0.44 -30.07
C MET A 1 -6.83 -0.05 -29.11
N GLY A 2 -6.01 0.87 -28.56
CA GLY A 2 -4.91 0.48 -27.67
C GLY A 2 -5.45 -0.08 -26.35
N LYS A 3 -5.11 -1.33 -26.04
CA LYS A 3 -5.43 -1.95 -24.75
C LYS A 3 -4.54 -1.27 -23.71
N LYS A 4 -5.10 -0.36 -22.90
CA LYS A 4 -4.36 0.33 -21.84
C LYS A 4 -4.25 -0.65 -20.67
N GLU A 5 -3.11 -1.31 -20.55
CA GLU A 5 -2.82 -2.23 -19.45
C GLU A 5 -2.72 -1.41 -18.17
N ILE A 6 -3.74 -1.51 -17.31
CA ILE A 6 -3.72 -0.87 -15.99
C ILE A 6 -2.78 -1.70 -15.13
N LYS A 7 -1.58 -1.19 -14.87
CA LYS A 7 -0.67 -1.73 -13.85
C LYS A 7 -1.30 -1.44 -12.49
N MET A 8 -1.97 -2.44 -11.95
CA MET A 8 -2.56 -2.40 -10.61
C MET A 8 -1.53 -2.89 -9.59
N PHE A 9 -1.30 -2.14 -8.52
CA PHE A 9 -0.43 -2.56 -7.42
C PHE A 9 -1.27 -3.00 -6.22
N GLU A 10 -1.02 -4.21 -5.75
CA GLU A 10 -1.58 -4.69 -4.49
C GLU A 10 -0.81 -4.03 -3.33
N CYS A 11 -1.54 -3.32 -2.49
CA CYS A 11 -1.01 -2.56 -1.36
C CYS A 11 -1.62 -3.10 -0.07
N LYS A 12 -0.78 -3.26 0.95
CA LYS A 12 -1.19 -3.70 2.28
C LYS A 12 -0.71 -2.70 3.32
N CYS A 13 -1.61 -2.29 4.21
CA CYS A 13 -1.25 -1.42 5.31
C CYS A 13 -0.76 -2.23 6.51
N GLU A 14 0.50 -2.05 6.87
CA GLU A 14 1.13 -2.67 8.05
C GLU A 14 0.57 -2.15 9.39
N ARG A 15 -0.26 -1.10 9.38
CA ARG A 15 -0.88 -0.51 10.59
C ARG A 15 -2.23 -1.10 10.91
N CYS A 16 -3.10 -1.18 9.91
CA CYS A 16 -4.49 -1.61 10.09
C CYS A 16 -4.82 -2.94 9.42
N GLY A 17 -3.85 -3.53 8.70
CA GLY A 17 -4.00 -4.78 7.96
C GLY A 17 -4.91 -4.68 6.74
N HIS A 18 -5.26 -3.47 6.29
CA HIS A 18 -6.12 -3.31 5.13
C HIS A 18 -5.35 -3.60 3.85
N GLU A 19 -5.94 -4.38 2.96
CA GLU A 19 -5.41 -4.72 1.64
C GLU A 19 -6.28 -4.05 0.57
N TRP A 20 -5.65 -3.38 -0.39
CA TRP A 20 -6.34 -2.72 -1.49
C TRP A 20 -5.49 -2.73 -2.75
N ILE A 21 -6.14 -2.55 -3.90
CA ILE A 21 -5.50 -2.59 -5.21
C ILE A 21 -5.58 -1.20 -5.83
N THR A 22 -4.44 -0.61 -6.17
CA THR A 22 -4.40 0.68 -6.87
C THR A 22 -4.86 0.51 -8.31
N ARG A 23 -5.56 1.51 -8.83
CA ARG A 23 -5.96 1.56 -10.26
C ARG A 23 -5.01 2.43 -11.09
N THR A 24 -3.94 2.89 -10.46
CA THR A 24 -2.94 3.83 -10.97
C THR A 24 -1.57 3.19 -10.86
N GLU A 25 -0.63 3.60 -11.72
CA GLU A 25 0.76 3.14 -11.57
C GLU A 25 1.44 3.72 -10.32
N GLU A 26 0.82 4.73 -9.72
CA GLU A 26 1.33 5.41 -8.53
C GLU A 26 0.88 4.70 -7.25
N ALA A 27 1.83 4.50 -6.34
CA ALA A 27 1.57 4.01 -4.99
C ALA A 27 0.83 5.08 -4.17
N PRO A 28 -0.10 4.68 -3.28
CA PRO A 28 -0.86 5.62 -2.48
C PRO A 28 0.05 6.28 -1.44
N ILE A 29 -0.17 7.55 -1.17
CA ILE A 29 0.62 8.29 -0.17
C ILE A 29 0.17 7.90 1.25
N VAL A 30 -1.10 7.52 1.41
CA VAL A 30 -1.72 7.18 2.70
C VAL A 30 -2.64 5.96 2.54
N CYS A 31 -2.82 5.20 3.62
CA CYS A 31 -3.81 4.12 3.64
C CYS A 31 -5.23 4.70 3.50
N PRO A 32 -6.09 4.19 2.60
CA PRO A 32 -7.45 4.70 2.43
C PRO A 32 -8.37 4.43 3.65
N LYS A 33 -8.04 3.42 4.46
CA LYS A 33 -8.84 3.03 5.63
C LYS A 33 -8.50 3.86 6.88
N CYS A 34 -7.22 3.87 7.29
CA CYS A 34 -6.78 4.55 8.52
C CYS A 34 -6.14 5.92 8.27
N LYS A 35 -5.93 6.32 7.02
CA LYS A 35 -5.25 7.56 6.60
C LYS A 35 -3.80 7.69 7.10
N SER A 36 -3.19 6.59 7.52
CA SER A 36 -1.78 6.58 7.93
C SER A 36 -0.86 6.71 6.71
N PRO A 37 0.10 7.64 6.71
CA PRO A 37 1.12 7.75 5.66
C PRO A 37 2.19 6.64 5.77
N TYR A 38 2.29 5.97 6.91
CA TYR A 38 3.24 4.88 7.16
C TYR A 38 2.60 3.51 6.95
N TRP A 39 1.84 3.37 5.87
CA TRP A 39 1.13 2.14 5.56
C TRP A 39 2.07 1.09 4.97
N ASP A 40 3.07 1.51 4.20
CA ASP A 40 4.11 0.68 3.57
C ASP A 40 5.28 0.37 4.51
N LYS A 41 5.39 1.12 5.61
CA LYS A 41 6.51 0.98 6.54
C LYS A 41 6.22 -0.16 7.52
N PRO A 42 7.03 -1.23 7.53
CA PRO A 42 6.93 -2.22 8.59
C PRO A 42 7.20 -1.54 9.93
N LEU A 43 6.51 -1.97 10.99
CA LEU A 43 6.93 -1.61 12.34
C LEU A 43 8.37 -2.13 12.47
N ASN A 44 9.33 -1.23 12.65
CA ASN A 44 10.69 -1.56 13.02
C ASN A 44 10.65 -2.34 14.33
N ASN A 45 10.52 -3.66 14.24
CA ASN A 45 10.67 -4.57 15.34
C ASN A 45 12.13 -5.02 15.36
N ASN A 46 13.04 -4.08 15.65
CA ASN A 46 14.35 -4.39 16.21
C ASN A 46 14.15 -4.98 17.62
N ARG A 47 13.55 -6.16 17.70
CA ARG A 47 13.77 -7.06 18.83
C ARG A 47 15.02 -7.83 18.47
N GLY A 48 16.16 -7.25 18.84
CA GLY A 48 17.42 -7.97 18.93
C GLY A 48 17.19 -9.29 19.65
N LYS A 49 17.72 -10.35 19.06
CA LYS A 49 18.08 -11.56 19.78
C LYS A 49 19.59 -11.62 19.87
#